data_AF-A0A535K4K4-F1
#
_entry.id   AF-A0A535K4K4-F1
#
_cell.length_a   1.000
_cell.length_b   1.000
_cell.length_c   1.000
_cell.angle_alpha   90.00
_cell.angle_beta   90.00
_cell.angle_gamma   90.00
#
_symmetry.space_group_name_H-M   'P 1'
#
loop_
_entity.id
_entity.type
_entity.pdbx_description
1 polymer ?
#
loop_
_entity_poly.entity_id
_entity_poly.type
_entity_poly.pdbx_seq_one_letter_code
_entity_poly.pdbx_strand_id
1 'polypeptide(L)' 'FFSEDAFGHTGFTGTSTWVDPAKDLTLVVLTNRVYFGRENDDEMQKFRFAVYEAVARP' A
#
# COMPACT_ATOMS: atom_id res chain seq x y z
N PHE A 1 10.74 -1.26 -1.54
CA PHE A 1 10.54 -0.56 -2.83
C PHE A 1 9.88 -1.46 -3.86
N PHE A 2 8.87 -0.95 -4.57
CA PHE A 2 8.18 -1.63 -5.69
C PHE A 2 9.14 -1.85 -6.87
N SER A 3 8.89 -2.88 -7.69
CA SER A 3 9.57 -3.04 -8.98
C SER A 3 9.10 -1.99 -10.00
N GLU A 4 9.84 -1.83 -11.11
CA GLU A 4 9.48 -0.91 -12.19
C GLU A 4 8.17 -1.26 -12.88
N ASP A 5 7.82 -2.55 -12.93
CA ASP A 5 6.60 -3.07 -13.55
C ASP A 5 5.43 -3.23 -12.56
N ALA A 6 5.61 -2.79 -11.31
CA ALA A 6 4.54 -2.83 -10.31
C ALA A 6 3.44 -1.82 -10.65
N PHE A 7 2.19 -2.24 -10.46
CA PHE A 7 1.02 -1.40 -10.69
C PHE A 7 -0.03 -1.59 -9.60
N GLY A 8 -0.87 -0.58 -9.42
CA GLY A 8 -1.85 -0.59 -8.35
C GLY A 8 -2.72 0.64 -8.29
N HIS A 9 -3.60 0.66 -7.29
CA HIS A 9 -4.47 1.79 -7.02
C HIS A 9 -4.73 1.94 -5.52
N THR A 10 -4.91 3.18 -5.08
CA THR A 10 -5.28 3.53 -3.72
C THR A 10 -6.70 4.09 -3.69
N GLY A 11 -7.51 3.63 -2.74
CA GLY A 11 -8.83 4.18 -2.46
C GLY A 11 -8.78 5.36 -1.49
N PHE A 12 -9.73 6.29 -1.65
CA PHE A 12 -9.89 7.48 -0.81
C PHE A 12 -9.93 7.16 0.70
N THR A 13 -10.62 6.09 1.07
CA THR A 13 -10.79 5.62 2.44
C THR A 13 -9.57 4.91 3.02
N GLY A 14 -8.51 4.67 2.25
CA GLY A 14 -7.30 3.99 2.72
C GLY A 14 -7.07 2.60 2.12
N THR A 15 -7.97 2.08 1.30
CA THR A 15 -7.73 0.84 0.53
C THR A 15 -6.49 0.99 -0.35
N SER A 16 -5.72 -0.08 -0.50
CA SER A 16 -4.54 -0.11 -1.38
C SER A 16 -4.40 -1.50 -2.00
N THR A 17 -4.37 -1.56 -3.33
CA THR A 17 -4.19 -2.80 -4.09
C THR A 17 -2.99 -2.65 -5.00
N TRP A 18 -2.01 -3.54 -4.88
CA TRP A 18 -0.78 -3.55 -5.67
C TRP A 18 -0.46 -4.95 -6.17
N VAL A 19 0.08 -5.01 -7.39
CA VAL A 19 0.64 -6.20 -8.01
C VAL A 19 2.08 -5.87 -8.43
N ASP A 20 3.03 -6.71 -8.01
CA ASP A 20 4.45 -6.62 -8.35
C ASP A 20 4.87 -7.94 -9.02
N PRO A 21 4.82 -8.02 -10.37
CA PRO A 21 5.08 -9.26 -11.09
C PRO A 21 6.52 -9.76 -10.90
N ALA A 22 7.49 -8.85 -10.83
CA ALA A 22 8.90 -9.20 -10.60
C ALA A 22 9.14 -9.92 -9.27
N LYS A 23 8.24 -9.78 -8.29
CA LYS A 23 8.31 -10.45 -6.98
C LYS A 23 7.24 -11.52 -6.76
N ASP A 24 6.45 -11.85 -7.78
CA ASP A 24 5.28 -12.74 -7.67
C ASP A 24 4.38 -12.37 -6.47
N LEU A 25 4.17 -11.06 -6.26
CA LEU A 25 3.50 -10.54 -5.07
C LEU A 25 2.25 -9.75 -5.46
N THR A 26 1.12 -10.13 -4.86
CA THR A 26 -0.11 -9.33 -4.85
C THR A 26 -0.43 -8.92 -3.42
N LEU A 27 -0.59 -7.61 -3.19
CA LEU A 27 -0.86 -7.04 -1.88
C LEU A 27 -2.20 -6.28 -1.89
N VAL A 28 -3.11 -6.69 -1.02
CA VAL A 28 -4.38 -5.98 -0.77
C VAL A 28 -4.39 -5.54 0.69
N VAL A 29 -4.47 -4.24 0.91
CA VAL A 29 -4.53 -3.64 2.25
C VAL A 29 -5.87 -2.93 2.41
N LEU A 30 -6.65 -3.37 3.39
CA LEU A 30 -7.96 -2.80 3.72
C LEU A 30 -7.82 -2.03 5.04
N THR A 31 -7.90 -0.70 4.95
CA THR A 31 -7.86 0.19 6.11
C THR A 31 -8.97 1.22 6.03
N ASN A 32 -9.16 1.97 7.13
CA ASN A 32 -10.03 3.13 7.16
C ASN A 32 -9.24 4.37 7.62
N ARG A 33 -8.52 4.98 6.67
CA ARG A 33 -7.76 6.21 6.84
C ARG A 33 -8.62 7.36 7.36
N VAL A 34 -9.90 7.42 6.97
CA VAL A 34 -10.77 8.57 7.24
C VAL A 34 -11.52 8.50 8.58
N TYR A 35 -11.35 7.43 9.35
CA TYR A 35 -12.10 7.20 10.59
C TYR A 35 -11.89 8.30 11.65
N PHE A 36 -10.68 8.83 11.76
CA PHE A 36 -10.32 9.89 12.72
C PHE A 36 -10.09 11.27 12.08
N GLY A 37 -10.53 11.47 10.84
CA GLY A 37 -10.27 12.68 10.06
C GLY A 37 -9.46 12.41 8.79
N ARG A 38 -9.12 13.46 8.04
CA ARG A 38 -8.49 13.35 6.71
C ARG A 38 -7.04 13.83 6.65
N GLU A 39 -6.53 14.40 7.74
CA GLU A 39 -5.20 15.01 7.84
C GLU A 39 -4.13 13.98 8.23
N ASN A 40 -4.00 12.91 7.43
CA ASN A 40 -3.09 11.79 7.71
C ASN A 40 -2.55 11.12 6.43
N ASP A 41 -2.48 11.86 5.32
CA ASP A 41 -2.04 11.33 4.03
C ASP A 41 -0.57 10.84 4.09
N ASP A 42 0.30 11.57 4.76
CA ASP A 42 1.72 11.19 4.96
C ASP A 42 1.85 9.89 5.75
N GLU A 43 1.12 9.76 6.87
CA GLU A 43 1.15 8.55 7.71
C GLU A 43 0.57 7.34 6.96
N MET A 44 -0.49 7.56 6.16
CA MET A 44 -1.03 6.52 5.30
C MET A 44 -0.02 6.09 4.22
N GLN A 45 0.75 7.02 3.64
CA GLN A 45 1.77 6.69 2.65
C GLN A 45 2.92 5.89 3.29
N LYS A 46 3.42 6.32 4.45
CA LYS A 46 4.43 5.58 5.23
C LYS A 46 3.97 4.18 5.56
N PHE A 47 2.73 4.02 6.02
CA PHE A 47 2.13 2.72 6.33
C PHE A 47 2.10 1.79 5.11
N ARG A 48 1.67 2.29 3.94
CA ARG A 48 1.64 1.49 2.70
C ARG A 48 3.03 0.96 2.34
N PHE A 49 4.06 1.80 2.43
CA PHE A 49 5.43 1.38 2.17
C PHE A 49 5.93 0.36 3.20
N ALA A 50 5.66 0.59 4.49
CA ALA A 50 6.07 -0.32 5.56
C ALA A 50 5.42 -1.71 5.42
N VAL A 51 4.13 -1.78 5.07
CA VAL A 51 3.45 -3.06 4.83
C VAL A 51 4.06 -3.79 3.63
N TYR A 52 4.27 -3.07 2.52
CA TYR A 52 4.90 -3.67 1.34
C TYR A 52 6.28 -4.23 1.68
N GLU A 53 7.14 -3.46 2.36
CA GLU A 53 8.47 -3.92 2.74
C GLU A 53 8.45 -5.10 3.71
N ALA A 54 7.49 -5.15 4.62
CA ALA A 54 7.35 -6.28 5.54
C ALA A 54 7.01 -7.59 4.81
N VAL A 55 6.19 -7.51 3.76
CA VAL A 55 5.75 -8.69 2.99
C VAL A 55 6.72 -9.07 1.87
N ALA A 56 7.41 -8.09 1.28
CA ALA A 56 8.34 -8.31 0.17
C ALA A 56 9.75 -8.73 0.61
N ARG A 57 10.02 -8.81 1.93
CA ARG A 57 11.27 -9.39 2.45
C ARG A 57 11.26 -10.91 2.22
N PRO A 58 12.38 -11.50 1.78
CA PRO A 58 12.51 -12.94 1.64
C PRO A 58 12.41 -13.69 2.97
#